data_AF-A0A957DV16-F1
#
_entry.id   AF-A0A957DV16-F1
#
_cell.length_a   1.000
_cell.length_b   1.000
_cell.length_c   1.000
_cell.angle_alpha   90.00
_cell.angle_beta   90.00
_cell.angle_gamma   90.00
#
_symmetry.space_group_name_H-M   'P 1'
#
loop_
_entity.id
_entity.type
_entity.pdbx_description
1 polymer ?
#
loop_
_entity_poly.entity_id
_entity_poly.type
_entity_poly.pdbx_seq_one_letter_code
_entity_poly.pdbx_strand_id
1 'polypeptide(L)' 'VNLAKWLDIDAESALREANAKFSRRFKALEQLAQSRQLNLAEMDLDGMEALWQEVKARLAD' A
#
# COMPACT_ATOMS: atom_id res chain seq x y z
N VAL A 1 6.55 18.57 -23.61
CA VAL A 1 7.04 18.68 -22.21
C VAL A 1 6.40 19.90 -21.59
N ASN A 2 5.35 19.74 -20.75
CA ASN A 2 4.81 20.75 -19.80
C ASN A 2 3.34 20.45 -19.39
N LEU A 3 2.94 19.17 -19.25
CA LEU A 3 1.62 18.84 -18.69
C LEU A 3 1.61 18.97 -17.15
N ALA A 4 2.77 18.73 -16.50
CA ALA A 4 2.90 18.78 -15.05
C ALA A 4 2.90 20.21 -14.45
N LYS A 5 3.25 21.24 -15.24
CA LYS A 5 3.25 22.65 -14.77
C LYS A 5 1.87 23.31 -14.80
N TRP A 6 0.91 22.72 -15.51
CA TRP A 6 -0.40 23.35 -15.75
C TRP A 6 -1.50 22.86 -14.81
N LEU A 7 -1.24 21.78 -14.08
CA LEU A 7 -2.27 21.16 -13.26
C LEU A 7 -2.30 21.67 -11.82
N ASP A 8 -1.23 22.26 -11.27
CA ASP A 8 -1.15 22.67 -9.84
C ASP A 8 -1.72 21.62 -8.85
N ILE A 9 -1.84 20.37 -9.31
CA ILE A 9 -2.13 19.20 -8.52
C ILE A 9 -0.79 18.93 -7.89
N ASP A 10 -0.64 19.52 -6.72
CA ASP A 10 0.54 19.49 -5.88
C ASP A 10 1.12 18.07 -5.88
N ALA A 11 2.15 17.86 -6.71
CA ALA A 11 2.79 16.57 -6.87
C ALA A 11 3.32 16.08 -5.52
N GLU A 12 3.64 17.00 -4.61
CA GLU A 12 3.99 16.72 -3.22
C GLU A 12 2.79 16.19 -2.43
N SER A 13 1.61 16.77 -2.58
CA SER A 13 0.37 16.25 -1.99
C SER A 13 -0.03 14.89 -2.58
N ALA A 14 0.02 14.72 -3.90
CA ALA A 14 -0.27 13.43 -4.53
C ALA A 14 0.72 12.33 -4.06
N LEU A 15 1.99 12.68 -3.90
CA LEU A 15 3.00 11.78 -3.33
C LEU A 15 2.74 11.49 -1.85
N ARG A 16 2.37 12.51 -1.06
CA ARG A 16 2.01 12.35 0.37
C ARG A 16 0.80 11.44 0.53
N GLU A 17 -0.25 11.63 -0.27
CA GLU A 17 -1.45 10.79 -0.24
C GLU A 17 -1.14 9.35 -0.66
N ALA A 18 -0.35 9.17 -1.71
CA ALA A 18 0.11 7.84 -2.14
C ALA A 18 0.91 7.14 -1.03
N ASN A 19 1.84 7.85 -0.40
CA ASN A 19 2.63 7.35 0.73
C ASN A 19 1.75 7.02 1.93
N ALA A 20 0.80 7.89 2.29
CA ALA A 20 -0.15 7.64 3.38
C ALA A 20 -1.01 6.40 3.11
N LYS A 21 -1.48 6.22 1.87
CA LYS A 21 -2.23 5.03 1.44
C LYS A 21 -1.39 3.76 1.53
N PHE A 22 -0.13 3.84 1.10
CA PHE A 22 0.82 2.73 1.23
C PHE A 22 1.07 2.38 2.69
N SER A 23 1.40 3.36 3.54
CA SER A 23 1.62 3.14 4.98
C SER A 23 0.40 2.56 5.68
N ARG A 24 -0.81 3.00 5.33
CA ARG A 24 -2.07 2.44 5.88
C ARG A 24 -2.21 0.96 5.52
N ARG A 25 -1.95 0.60 4.26
CA ARG A 25 -1.99 -0.79 3.79
C ARG A 25 -0.90 -1.63 4.43
N PHE A 26 0.33 -1.13 4.51
CA PHE A 26 1.44 -1.88 5.09
C PHE A 26 1.19 -2.20 6.57
N LYS A 27 0.70 -1.24 7.37
CA LYS A 27 0.32 -1.49 8.77
C LYS A 27 -0.78 -2.56 8.89
N ALA A 28 -1.78 -2.52 8.01
CA ALA A 28 -2.83 -3.54 8.01
C ALA A 28 -2.31 -4.93 7.59
N LEU A 29 -1.34 -4.97 6.68
CA LEU A 29 -0.65 -6.20 6.30
C LEU A 29 0.17 -6.78 7.46
N GLU A 30 0.91 -5.95 8.20
CA GLU A 30 1.64 -6.38 9.40
C GLU A 30 0.67 -6.93 10.47
N GLN A 31 -0.44 -6.25 10.72
CA GLN A 31 -1.48 -6.72 11.63
C GLN A 31 -2.09 -8.06 11.18
N LEU A 32 -2.37 -8.20 9.87
CA LEU A 32 -2.92 -9.42 9.31
C LEU A 32 -1.92 -10.58 9.43
N ALA A 33 -0.66 -10.35 9.09
CA ALA A 33 0.41 -11.32 9.23
C ALA A 33 0.58 -11.75 10.69
N GLN A 34 0.61 -10.81 11.62
CA GLN A 34 0.67 -11.09 13.06
C GLN A 34 -0.55 -11.90 13.54
N SER A 35 -1.75 -11.54 13.10
CA SER A 35 -2.99 -12.25 13.48
C SER A 35 -3.03 -13.69 12.99
N ARG A 36 -2.36 -13.99 11.87
CA ARG A 36 -2.27 -15.31 11.27
C ARG A 36 -0.99 -16.07 11.66
N GLN A 37 -0.16 -15.48 12.54
CA GLN A 37 1.20 -15.96 12.84
C GLN A 37 2.03 -16.27 11.58
N LEU A 38 1.85 -15.48 10.52
CA LEU A 38 2.59 -15.63 9.27
C LEU A 38 3.88 -14.82 9.34
N ASN A 39 5.00 -15.46 8.98
CA ASN A 39 6.27 -14.78 8.84
C ASN A 39 6.43 -14.30 7.40
N LEU A 40 6.23 -13.00 7.18
CA LEU A 40 6.36 -12.39 5.84
C LEU A 40 7.72 -12.69 5.19
N ALA A 41 8.79 -12.77 5.96
CA ALA A 41 10.13 -13.03 5.43
C ALA A 41 10.32 -14.46 4.89
N GLU A 42 9.47 -15.40 5.32
CA GLU A 42 9.49 -16.80 4.86
C GLU A 42 8.42 -17.08 3.80
N MET A 43 7.58 -16.11 3.49
CA MET A 43 6.57 -16.24 2.44
C MET A 43 7.20 -16.14 1.06
N ASP A 44 6.63 -16.89 0.12
CA ASP A 44 6.90 -16.72 -1.29
C ASP A 44 6.28 -15.42 -1.82
N LEU A 45 6.74 -15.03 -3.01
CA LEU A 45 6.29 -13.81 -3.67
C LEU A 45 4.76 -13.84 -3.91
N ASP A 46 4.23 -15.02 -4.26
CA ASP A 46 2.82 -15.23 -4.55
C ASP A 46 1.94 -15.11 -3.29
N GLY A 47 2.39 -15.64 -2.16
CA GLY A 47 1.71 -15.51 -0.89
C GLY A 47 1.74 -14.08 -0.34
N MET A 48 2.88 -13.38 -0.49
CA MET A 48 2.96 -11.96 -0.17
C MET A 48 2.00 -11.13 -1.03
N GLU A 49 1.93 -11.39 -2.33
CA GLU A 49 1.02 -10.72 -3.25
C GLU A 49 -0.45 -10.98 -2.88
N ALA A 50 -0.81 -12.23 -2.55
CA ALA A 50 -2.16 -12.58 -2.12
C ALA A 50 -2.59 -11.81 -0.85
N LEU A 51 -1.70 -11.75 0.16
CA LEU A 51 -1.94 -10.95 1.38
C LEU A 51 -2.08 -9.47 1.06
N TRP A 52 -1.24 -8.95 0.17
CA TRP A 52 -1.30 -7.54 -0.23
C TRP A 52 -2.61 -7.21 -0.94
N GLN A 53 -3.09 -8.06 -1.85
CA GLN A 53 -4.38 -7.88 -2.51
C GLN A 53 -5.54 -7.97 -1.52
N GLU A 54 -5.49 -8.87 -0.54
CA GLU A 54 -6.51 -8.97 0.52
C GLU A 54 -6.60 -7.66 1.32
N VAL A 55 -5.45 -7.14 1.76
CA VAL A 55 -5.38 -5.87 2.52
C VAL A 55 -5.82 -4.69 1.66
N LYS A 56 -5.42 -4.67 0.39
CA LYS A 56 -5.80 -3.63 -0.56
C LYS A 56 -7.31 -3.62 -0.79
N ALA A 57 -7.95 -4.79 -0.91
CA ALA A 57 -9.40 -4.94 -1.03
C ALA A 57 -10.14 -4.51 0.24
N ARG A 58 -9.60 -4.86 1.42
CA ARG A 58 -10.19 -4.49 2.72
C ARG A 58 -10.12 -2.99 3.02
N LEU A 59 -9.15 -2.28 2.45
CA LEU A 59 -8.91 -0.83 2.64
C LEU A 59 -9.28 -0.01 1.40
N ALA A 60 -10.00 -0.60 0.44
CA ALA A 60 -10.56 0.10 -0.71
C ALA A 60 -11.81 0.86 -0.29
N ASP A 61 -11.58 2.01 0.36
CA ASP A 61 -12.50 3.15 0.40
C ASP A 61 -12.09 4.17 -0.67
#